data_AF-A0A1G2H380-F1
#
_entry.id   AF-A0A1G2H380-F1
#
_cell.length_a   1.000
_cell.length_b   1.000
_cell.length_c   1.000
_cell.angle_alpha   90.00
_cell.angle_beta   90.00
_cell.angle_gamma   90.00
#
_symmetry.space_group_name_H-M   'P 1'
#
loop_
_entity.id
_entity.type
_entity.pdbx_description
1 polymer ?
#
loop_
_entity_poly.entity_id
_entity_poly.type
_entity_poly.pdbx_seq_one_letter_code
_entity_poly.pdbx_strand_id
1 'polypeptide(L)'
;MEVLFILEKYNVAHQFLDVLQELQSKRYIVFPLDVTVAVRVFTLGHGLEMHDRIIVAIARMHTAPIVTKDSMIHKNYPLIIW
;
A
#
# COMPACT_ATOMS: atom_id res chain seq x y z
N MET A 1 7.53 4.20 -1.48
CA MET A 1 7.72 5.20 -2.56
C MET A 1 6.63 6.25 -2.55
N GLU A 2 5.35 5.91 -2.50
CA GLU A 2 4.26 6.91 -2.44
C GLU A 2 4.42 7.91 -1.28
N VAL A 3 4.77 7.42 -0.08
CA VAL A 3 5.10 8.29 1.07
C VAL A 3 6.23 9.27 0.75
N LEU A 4 7.31 8.82 0.08
CA LEU A 4 8.41 9.71 -0.31
C LEU A 4 7.93 10.81 -1.27
N PHE A 5 7.16 10.44 -2.29
CA PHE A 5 6.60 11.38 -3.26
C PHE A 5 5.74 12.45 -2.57
N ILE A 6 4.92 12.04 -1.60
CA ILE A 6 4.11 12.96 -0.79
C ILE A 6 5.03 13.89 0.02
N LEU A 7 6.02 13.34 0.73
CA LEU A 7 6.94 14.15 1.54
C LEU A 7 7.76 15.14 0.70
N GLU A 8 8.18 14.75 -0.51
CA GLU A 8 8.84 15.65 -1.46
C GLU A 8 7.91 16.79 -1.89
N LYS A 9 6.65 16.48 -2.23
CA LYS A 9 5.63 17.48 -2.60
C LYS A 9 5.42 18.52 -1.51
N TYR A 10 5.54 18.13 -0.24
CA TYR A 10 5.41 19.03 0.92
C TYR A 10 6.75 19.57 1.45
N ASN A 11 7.86 19.35 0.73
CA ASN A 11 9.20 19.81 1.09
C ASN A 11 9.69 19.32 2.48
N VAL A 12 9.27 18.11 2.87
CA VAL A 12 9.62 17.44 4.14
C VAL A 12 10.25 16.07 3.92
N ALA A 13 10.85 15.83 2.74
CA ALA A 13 11.49 14.57 2.36
C ALA A 13 12.60 14.10 3.33
N HIS A 14 13.19 15.01 4.11
CA HIS A 14 14.17 14.68 5.15
C HIS A 14 13.61 13.73 6.22
N GLN A 15 12.29 13.73 6.45
CA GLN A 15 11.61 12.84 7.41
C GLN A 15 11.44 11.41 6.88
N PHE A 16 11.73 11.15 5.60
CA PHE A 16 11.50 9.84 5.00
C PHE A 16 12.35 8.74 5.68
N LEU A 17 13.57 9.06 6.08
CA LEU A 17 14.43 8.11 6.80
C LEU A 17 13.87 7.75 8.18
N ASP A 18 13.25 8.71 8.87
CA ASP A 18 12.61 8.48 10.16
C ASP A 18 11.43 7.51 10.02
N VAL A 19 10.62 7.69 8.96
CA VAL A 19 9.53 6.76 8.62
C VAL A 19 10.06 5.36 8.35
N LEU A 20 11.14 5.23 7.57
CA LEU A 20 11.75 3.91 7.30
C LEU A 20 12.26 3.24 8.57
N GLN A 21 12.87 4.01 9.47
CA GLN A 21 13.33 3.50 10.75
C GLN A 21 12.17 3.02 11.63
N GLU A 22 11.04 3.74 11.64
CA GLU A 22 9.84 3.31 12.36
C GLU A 22 9.26 2.01 11.80
N LEU A 23 9.24 1.85 10.46
CA LEU A 23 8.78 0.63 9.79
C LEU A 23 9.63 -0.59 10.11
N GLN A 24 10.91 -0.41 10.46
CA GLN A 24 11.79 -1.49 10.93
C GLN A 24 11.52 -1.91 12.39
N SER A 25 10.66 -1.19 13.11
CA SER A 25 10.25 -1.60 14.45
C SER A 25 9.40 -2.87 14.41
N LYS A 26 9.36 -3.63 15.52
CA LYS A 26 8.53 -4.84 15.65
C LYS A 26 7.01 -4.58 15.61
N ARG A 27 6.58 -3.33 15.43
CA ARG A 27 5.17 -2.92 15.38
C ARG A 27 4.53 -3.20 14.03
N TYR A 28 5.31 -3.27 12.97
CA TYR A 28 4.82 -3.40 11.60
C TYR A 28 5.40 -4.64 10.93
N ILE A 29 4.58 -5.27 10.08
CA ILE A 29 5.02 -6.32 9.16
C ILE A 29 5.12 -5.68 7.78
N VAL A 30 6.33 -5.65 7.21
CA VAL A 30 6.57 -5.11 5.88
C VAL A 30 6.52 -6.25 4.86
N PHE A 31 5.57 -6.17 3.93
CA PHE A 31 5.45 -7.13 2.84
C PHE A 31 6.32 -6.73 1.65
N PRO A 32 7.15 -7.63 1.10
CA PRO A 32 7.98 -7.33 -0.06
C PRO A 32 7.12 -7.22 -1.32
N LEU A 33 7.53 -6.34 -2.23
CA LEU A 33 7.02 -6.31 -3.59
C LEU A 33 7.86 -7.27 -4.44
N ASP A 34 7.37 -8.50 -4.59
CA ASP A 34 8.04 -9.55 -5.35
C ASP A 34 7.25 -9.97 -6.61
N VAL A 35 7.77 -10.96 -7.33
CA VAL A 35 7.13 -11.50 -8.54
C VAL A 35 5.75 -12.09 -8.24
N THR A 36 5.54 -12.65 -7.05
CA THR A 36 4.24 -13.20 -6.64
C THR A 36 3.20 -12.08 -6.55
N VAL A 37 3.56 -10.96 -5.93
CA VAL A 37 2.70 -9.77 -5.87
C VAL A 37 2.45 -9.22 -7.27
N ALA A 38 3.47 -9.15 -8.13
CA ALA A 38 3.32 -8.66 -9.51
C ALA A 38 2.32 -9.49 -10.33
N VAL A 39 2.35 -10.83 -10.21
CA VAL A 39 1.38 -11.73 -10.86
C VAL A 39 -0.03 -11.46 -10.33
N ARG A 40 -0.19 -11.26 -9.02
CA ARG A 40 -1.51 -10.93 -8.43
C ARG A 40 -2.02 -9.58 -8.92
N VAL A 41 -1.16 -8.57 -8.94
CA VAL A 41 -1.48 -7.25 -9.48
C VAL A 41 -1.96 -7.36 -10.94
N PHE A 42 -1.28 -8.13 -11.78
CA PHE A 42 -1.69 -8.35 -13.17
C PHE A 42 -3.11 -8.91 -13.28
N THR A 43 -3.52 -9.80 -12.37
CA THR A 43 -4.89 -10.34 -12.35
C THR A 43 -5.95 -9.36 -11.85
N LEU A 44 -5.56 -8.24 -11.22
CA LEU A 44 -6.49 -7.16 -10.87
C LEU A 44 -6.77 -6.28 -12.09
N GLY A 45 -8.04 -5.96 -12.34
CA GLY A 45 -8.48 -5.09 -13.43
C GLY A 45 -7.92 -3.66 -13.36
N HIS A 46 -8.16 -2.88 -14.41
CA HIS A 46 -7.57 -1.55 -14.63
C HIS A 46 -8.28 -0.38 -13.93
N GLY A 47 -9.09 -0.64 -12.90
CA GLY A 47 -9.89 0.38 -12.21
C GLY A 47 -9.19 1.13 -11.08
N LEU A 48 -7.92 0.80 -10.80
CA LEU A 48 -7.13 1.32 -9.68
C LEU A 48 -5.76 1.78 -10.17
N GLU A 49 -5.19 2.77 -9.49
CA GLU A 49 -3.81 3.17 -9.71
C GLU A 49 -2.83 2.04 -9.34
N MET A 50 -1.60 2.09 -9.85
CA MET A 50 -0.64 0.98 -9.68
C MET A 50 -0.36 0.67 -8.20
N HIS A 51 -0.19 1.70 -7.36
CA HIS A 51 0.07 1.52 -5.93
C HIS A 51 -1.14 0.90 -5.21
N ASP A 52 -2.36 1.36 -5.51
CA ASP A 52 -3.59 0.77 -4.97
C ASP A 52 -3.75 -0.70 -5.37
N ARG A 53 -3.41 -1.06 -6.61
CA ARG A 53 -3.43 -2.46 -7.05
C ARG A 53 -2.47 -3.31 -6.23
N ILE A 54 -1.28 -2.81 -5.90
CA ILE A 54 -0.33 -3.51 -5.05
C ILE A 54 -0.91 -3.72 -3.64
N ILE A 55 -1.47 -2.67 -3.04
CA ILE A 55 -2.07 -2.73 -1.70
C ILE A 55 -3.21 -3.76 -1.68
N VAL A 56 -4.14 -3.69 -2.64
CA VAL A 56 -5.27 -4.63 -2.74
C VAL A 56 -4.81 -6.05 -3.04
N ALA A 57 -3.78 -6.24 -3.86
CA ALA A 57 -3.22 -7.57 -4.14
C ALA A 57 -2.68 -8.22 -2.86
N ILE A 58 -1.87 -7.50 -2.08
CA ILE A 58 -1.32 -7.98 -0.82
C ILE A 58 -2.46 -8.25 0.18
N ALA A 59 -3.41 -7.33 0.34
CA ALA A 59 -4.56 -7.52 1.23
C ALA A 59 -5.39 -8.76 0.88
N ARG A 60 -5.61 -9.03 -0.43
CA ARG A 60 -6.29 -10.25 -0.89
C ARG A 60 -5.49 -11.52 -0.58
N MET A 61 -4.17 -11.50 -0.78
CA MET A 61 -3.30 -12.65 -0.48
C MET A 61 -3.34 -13.05 0.99
N HIS A 62 -3.50 -12.07 1.88
CA HIS A 62 -3.49 -12.28 3.33
C HIS A 62 -4.87 -12.24 3.99
N THR A 63 -5.95 -12.04 3.22
CA THR A 63 -7.31 -11.83 3.76
C THR A 63 -7.32 -10.75 4.85
N ALA A 64 -6.53 -9.69 4.65
CA ALA A 64 -6.30 -8.65 5.64
C ALA A 64 -7.14 -7.41 5.34
N PRO A 65 -7.80 -6.79 6.33
CA PRO A 65 -8.54 -5.56 6.11
C PRO A 65 -7.62 -4.41 5.70
N ILE A 66 -8.10 -3.53 4.82
CA ILE A 66 -7.37 -2.31 4.43
C ILE A 66 -7.89 -1.14 5.26
N VAL A 67 -6.99 -0.41 5.90
CA VAL A 67 -7.31 0.88 6.54
C VAL A 67 -7.19 1.98 5.48
N THR A 68 -8.31 2.48 4.99
CA THR A 68 -8.29 3.53 3.94
C THR A 68 -9.59 4.33 3.86
N LYS A 69 -9.43 5.63 3.57
CA LYS A 69 -10.53 6.54 3.24
C LYS A 69 -10.90 6.53 1.76
N ASP A 70 -10.16 5.81 0.92
CA ASP A 70 -10.29 5.89 -0.53
C ASP A 70 -11.49 5.10 -1.08
N SER A 71 -12.50 5.83 -1.55
CA SER A 71 -13.71 5.25 -2.13
C SER A 71 -13.48 4.31 -3.33
N MET A 72 -12.38 4.47 -4.08
CA MET A 72 -12.04 3.58 -5.19
C MET A 72 -11.57 2.22 -4.69
N ILE A 73 -10.82 2.18 -3.59
CA ILE A 73 -10.46 0.92 -2.93
C ILE A 73 -11.72 0.24 -2.37
N HIS A 74 -12.66 1.01 -1.79
CA HIS A 74 -13.94 0.48 -1.28
C HIS A 74 -14.76 -0.24 -2.34
N LYS A 75 -14.72 0.21 -3.59
CA LYS A 75 -15.40 -0.45 -4.71
C LYS A 75 -14.72 -1.76 -5.14
N ASN A 76 -13.43 -1.92 -4.84
CA ASN A 76 -12.59 -3.02 -5.35
C ASN A 76 -12.17 -4.03 -4.25
N TYR A 77 -12.38 -3.70 -2.97
CA TYR A 77 -12.03 -4.56 -1.85
C TYR A 77 -13.05 -4.43 -0.70
N PRO A 78 -13.67 -5.54 -0.25
CA PRO A 78 -14.80 -5.47 0.69
C PRO A 78 -14.40 -5.36 2.17
N LEU A 79 -13.20 -5.80 2.54
CA LEU A 79 -12.74 -5.80 3.94
C LEU A 79 -12.02 -4.50 4.26
N ILE A 80 -12.74 -3.49 4.75
CA ILE A 80 -12.18 -2.17 5.03
C ILE A 80 -12.50 -1.73 6.45
N ILE A 81 -11.55 -1.01 7.06
CA ILE A 81 -11.70 -0.34 8.36
C ILE A 81 -11.52 1.17 8.14
N TRP A 82 -12.41 1.97 8.75
CA TRP A 82 -12.40 3.43 8.65
C TRP A 82 -12.90 4.10 9.93
#